data_AF-A0A6A4VFI5-F1
#
_entry.id   AF-A0A6A4VFI5-F1
#
_cell.length_a   1.000
_cell.length_b   1.000
_cell.length_c   1.000
_cell.angle_alpha   90.00
_cell.angle_beta   90.00
_cell.angle_gamma   90.00
#
_symmetry.space_group_name_H-M   'P 1'
#
loop_
_entity.id
_entity.type
_entity.pdbx_description
1 polymer ?
#
loop_
_entity_poly.entity_id
_entity_poly.type
_entity_poly.pdbx_seq_one_letter_code
_entity_poly.pdbx_strand_id
1 'polypeptide(L)'
;MVGHPSVHPAFGSPEVVELIDSLNPTIMRRLVAVLMLTPLEIATEKLSGQNYPTLHVVAQTKERLRRELELEAGDDSITRTVKKRLSRLFEEKFAVREQHIVATMLWPPFRRLEQFRATISAAQQEQAVDPRP
;
A
#
# COMPACT_ATOMS: atom_id res chain seq x y z
N MET A 1 1.67 22.95 34.59
CA MET A 1 1.22 21.54 34.55
C MET A 1 1.78 20.91 33.28
N VAL A 2 2.78 20.05 33.41
CA VAL A 2 3.37 19.34 32.27
C VAL A 2 2.49 18.12 32.03
N GLY A 3 1.70 18.12 30.96
CA GLY A 3 0.90 16.96 30.57
C GLY A 3 1.83 15.77 30.37
N HIS A 4 1.67 14.72 31.16
CA HIS A 4 2.33 13.45 30.87
C HIS A 4 1.91 13.02 29.46
N PRO A 5 2.85 12.74 28.55
CA PRO A 5 2.49 12.17 27.26
C PRO A 5 1.82 10.83 27.56
N SER A 6 0.51 10.74 27.32
CA SER A 6 -0.21 9.48 27.37
C SER A 6 0.38 8.57 26.30
N VAL A 7 1.21 7.62 26.73
CA VAL A 7 1.80 6.62 25.83
C VAL A 7 0.65 5.86 25.19
N HIS A 8 0.65 5.81 23.86
CA HIS A 8 -0.41 5.10 23.14
C HIS A 8 -0.41 3.62 23.57
N PRO A 9 -1.58 3.03 23.89
CA PRO A 9 -1.66 1.71 24.52
C PRO A 9 -1.00 0.59 23.70
N ALA A 10 -0.90 0.75 22.39
CA ALA A 10 -0.20 -0.19 21.51
C ALA A 10 1.30 -0.39 21.86
N PHE A 11 2.00 0.62 22.38
CA PHE A 11 3.43 0.52 22.71
C PHE A 11 3.73 -0.46 23.85
N GLY A 12 2.75 -0.71 24.73
CA GLY A 12 2.86 -1.69 25.82
C GLY A 12 2.13 -3.00 25.52
N SER A 13 1.59 -3.18 24.32
CA SER A 13 0.84 -4.39 24.00
C SER A 13 1.79 -5.59 23.92
N PRO A 14 1.42 -6.75 24.50
CA PRO A 14 2.25 -7.96 24.47
C PRO A 14 2.67 -8.34 23.04
N GLU A 15 1.75 -8.21 22.09
CA GLU A 15 2.02 -8.50 20.67
C GLU A 15 3.12 -7.62 20.06
N VAL A 16 3.20 -6.34 20.44
CA VAL A 16 4.23 -5.43 19.91
C VAL A 16 5.59 -5.74 20.54
N VAL A 17 5.61 -6.03 21.84
CA VAL A 17 6.84 -6.41 22.55
C VAL A 17 7.39 -7.73 22.00
N GLU A 18 6.56 -8.77 21.89
CA GLU A 18 6.95 -10.06 21.30
C GLU A 18 7.44 -9.93 19.86
N LEU A 19 6.78 -9.07 19.06
CA LEU A 19 7.22 -8.80 17.69
C LEU A 19 8.61 -8.16 17.69
N ILE A 20 8.83 -7.12 18.50
CA ILE A 20 10.12 -6.41 18.59
C ILE A 20 11.23 -7.34 19.07
N ASP A 21 10.98 -8.14 20.09
CA ASP A 21 11.97 -9.09 20.64
C ASP A 21 12.33 -10.20 19.62
N SER A 22 11.41 -10.50 18.69
CA SER A 22 11.63 -11.46 17.61
C SER A 22 12.36 -10.86 16.39
N LEU A 23 12.56 -9.54 16.34
CA LEU A 23 13.26 -8.86 15.24
C LEU A 23 14.78 -8.96 15.41
N ASN A 24 15.42 -9.84 14.65
CA ASN A 24 16.87 -9.83 14.51
C ASN A 24 17.34 -8.81 13.44
N PRO A 25 18.63 -8.41 13.41
CA PRO A 25 19.15 -7.42 12.46
C PRO A 25 18.99 -7.80 10.97
N THR A 26 18.89 -9.08 10.66
CA THR A 26 18.67 -9.57 9.28
C THR A 26 17.21 -9.37 8.88
N ILE A 27 16.27 -9.73 9.75
CA ILE A 27 14.83 -9.52 9.55
C ILE A 27 14.55 -8.02 9.48
N MET A 28 15.10 -7.21 10.39
CA MET A 28 14.94 -5.75 10.34
C MET A 28 15.41 -5.15 9.02
N ARG A 29 16.60 -5.52 8.53
CA ARG A 29 17.08 -5.03 7.23
C ARG A 29 16.18 -5.44 6.08
N ARG A 30 15.64 -6.67 6.11
CA ARG A 30 14.70 -7.15 5.10
C ARG A 30 13.37 -6.40 5.17
N LEU A 31 12.80 -6.21 6.35
CA LEU A 31 11.57 -5.43 6.54
C LEU A 31 11.79 -3.96 6.14
N VAL A 32 12.96 -3.37 6.41
CA VAL A 32 13.28 -2.00 5.96
C VAL A 32 13.32 -1.90 4.44
N ALA A 33 14.04 -2.82 3.80
CA ALA A 33 14.20 -2.85 2.34
C ALA A 33 12.90 -3.19 1.60
N VAL A 34 12.11 -4.13 2.13
CA VAL A 34 10.89 -4.65 1.48
C VAL A 34 9.64 -3.86 1.87
N LEU A 35 9.54 -3.36 3.11
CA LEU A 35 8.26 -2.90 3.67
C LEU A 35 8.19 -1.44 4.10
N MET A 36 9.30 -0.79 4.47
CA MET A 36 9.20 0.44 5.27
C MET A 36 9.70 1.72 4.59
N LEU A 37 10.75 1.69 3.77
CA LEU A 37 11.36 2.96 3.36
C LEU A 37 11.45 3.11 1.84
N THR A 38 12.14 2.26 1.10
CA THR A 38 12.45 2.59 -0.29
C THR A 38 11.23 2.74 -1.21
N PRO A 39 10.24 1.81 -1.23
CA PRO A 39 9.08 1.98 -2.11
C PRO A 39 8.14 3.10 -1.67
N LEU A 40 7.94 3.24 -0.36
CA LEU A 40 7.04 4.25 0.22
C LEU A 40 7.63 5.66 0.14
N GLU A 41 8.94 5.82 0.32
CA GLU A 41 9.65 7.09 0.12
C GLU A 41 9.58 7.51 -1.34
N ILE A 42 9.89 6.61 -2.27
CA ILE A 42 9.78 6.88 -3.72
C ILE A 42 8.35 7.25 -4.10
N ALA A 43 7.36 6.52 -3.56
CA ALA A 43 5.95 6.84 -3.78
C ALA A 43 5.58 8.22 -3.22
N THR A 44 6.03 8.54 -2.01
CA THR A 44 5.77 9.83 -1.36
C THR A 44 6.39 10.97 -2.17
N GLU A 45 7.65 10.83 -2.58
CA GLU A 45 8.34 11.81 -3.42
C GLU A 45 7.59 12.02 -4.75
N LYS A 46 7.24 10.94 -5.43
CA LYS A 46 6.53 10.97 -6.72
C LYS A 46 5.14 11.60 -6.63
N LEU A 47 4.42 11.34 -5.54
CA LEU A 47 3.06 11.85 -5.33
C LEU A 47 3.03 13.27 -4.75
N SER A 48 4.11 13.69 -4.09
CA SER A 48 4.27 15.03 -3.52
C SER A 48 4.91 16.03 -4.49
N GLY A 49 5.11 15.65 -5.75
CA GLY A 49 5.64 16.52 -6.79
C GLY A 49 4.81 17.81 -6.92
N GLN A 50 5.42 18.95 -6.60
CA GLN A 50 4.74 20.25 -6.67
C GLN A 50 4.79 20.89 -8.07
N ASN A 51 5.77 20.50 -8.88
CA ASN A 51 6.04 21.10 -10.19
C ASN A 51 5.30 20.42 -11.36
N TYR A 52 4.57 19.33 -11.10
CA TYR A 52 3.85 18.58 -12.13
C TYR A 52 2.56 17.97 -11.56
N PRO A 53 1.50 17.79 -12.37
CA PRO A 53 0.29 17.12 -11.92
C PRO A 53 0.59 15.67 -11.53
N THR A 54 0.26 15.25 -10.32
CA THR A 54 0.54 13.87 -9.86
C THR A 54 -0.67 12.94 -9.96
N LEU A 55 -1.86 13.49 -10.26
CA LEU A 55 -3.13 12.75 -10.26
C LEU A 55 -3.10 11.48 -11.14
N HIS A 56 -2.41 11.56 -12.28
CA HIS A 56 -2.31 10.48 -13.26
C HIS A 56 -1.38 9.33 -12.85
N VAL A 57 -0.52 9.51 -11.84
CA VAL A 57 0.35 8.43 -11.31
C VAL A 57 -0.17 7.82 -10.02
N VAL A 58 -1.21 8.38 -9.40
CA VAL A 58 -1.74 7.90 -8.10
C VAL A 58 -2.14 6.42 -8.16
N ALA A 59 -2.96 6.03 -9.14
CA ALA A 59 -3.44 4.66 -9.25
C ALA A 59 -2.32 3.65 -9.50
N GLN A 60 -1.32 4.04 -10.30
CA GLN A 60 -0.16 3.19 -10.61
C GLN A 60 0.77 3.04 -9.44
N THR A 61 0.99 4.12 -8.69
CA THR A 61 1.78 4.09 -7.48
C THR A 61 1.10 3.20 -6.45
N LYS A 62 -0.23 3.26 -6.30
CA LYS A 62 -0.97 2.33 -5.46
C LYS A 62 -0.75 0.88 -5.90
N GLU A 63 -0.96 0.57 -7.17
CA GLU A 63 -0.82 -0.81 -7.69
C GLU A 63 0.61 -1.34 -7.54
N ARG A 64 1.63 -0.50 -7.76
CA ARG A 64 3.02 -0.89 -7.55
C ARG A 64 3.28 -1.25 -6.09
N LEU A 65 2.89 -0.38 -5.16
CA LEU A 65 3.06 -0.64 -3.72
C LEU A 65 2.29 -1.86 -3.25
N ARG A 66 1.08 -2.09 -3.80
CA ARG A 66 0.29 -3.30 -3.51
C ARG A 66 1.08 -4.57 -3.82
N ARG A 67 1.78 -4.62 -4.96
CA ARG A 67 2.61 -5.75 -5.36
C ARG A 67 3.82 -5.99 -4.45
N GLU A 68 4.47 -4.92 -4.00
CA GLU A 68 5.59 -5.04 -3.04
C GLU A 68 5.13 -5.65 -1.69
N LEU A 69 3.84 -5.49 -1.35
CA LEU A 69 3.23 -6.05 -0.15
C LEU A 69 2.67 -7.47 -0.34
N GLU A 70 2.69 -8.02 -1.56
CA GLU A 70 2.25 -9.40 -1.80
C GLU A 70 3.14 -10.41 -1.08
N LEU A 71 2.53 -11.50 -0.61
CA LEU A 71 3.23 -12.54 0.14
C LEU A 71 4.02 -13.43 -0.82
N GLU A 72 5.29 -13.64 -0.52
CA GLU A 72 6.17 -14.50 -1.31
C GLU A 72 6.40 -15.85 -0.62
N ALA A 73 6.78 -16.87 -1.39
CA ALA A 73 7.09 -18.20 -0.85
C ALA A 73 8.27 -18.17 0.15
N GLY A 74 9.24 -17.27 -0.04
CA GLY A 74 10.41 -17.10 0.81
C GLY A 74 10.22 -16.15 2.01
N ASP A 75 9.01 -15.67 2.27
CA ASP A 75 8.74 -14.82 3.42
C ASP A 75 8.70 -15.66 4.71
N ASP A 76 9.46 -15.23 5.71
CA ASP A 76 9.38 -15.79 7.07
C ASP A 76 8.09 -15.37 7.78
N SER A 77 7.77 -16.01 8.91
CA SER A 77 6.51 -15.78 9.64
C SER A 77 6.32 -14.33 10.08
N ILE A 78 7.40 -13.63 10.45
CA ILE A 78 7.38 -12.24 10.88
C ILE A 78 7.10 -11.35 9.68
N THR A 79 7.85 -11.52 8.59
CA THR A 79 7.65 -10.80 7.32
C THR A 79 6.22 -10.95 6.81
N ARG A 80 5.66 -12.17 6.82
CA ARG A 80 4.26 -12.41 6.42
C ARG A 80 3.27 -11.66 7.31
N THR A 81 3.50 -11.66 8.63
CA THR A 81 2.62 -10.98 9.58
C THR A 81 2.62 -9.48 9.36
N VAL A 82 3.81 -8.88 9.18
CA VAL A 82 3.96 -7.45 8.91
C VAL A 82 3.35 -7.09 7.54
N LYS A 83 3.65 -7.83 6.47
CA LYS A 83 3.06 -7.63 5.14
C LYS A 83 1.53 -7.64 5.17
N LYS A 84 0.91 -8.59 5.88
CA LYS A 84 -0.55 -8.66 6.03
C LYS A 84 -1.10 -7.42 6.75
N ARG A 85 -0.48 -7.02 7.87
CA ARG A 85 -0.91 -5.84 8.65
C ARG A 85 -0.78 -4.56 7.82
N LEU A 86 0.34 -4.38 7.12
CA LEU A 86 0.58 -3.23 6.25
C LEU A 86 -0.34 -3.22 5.03
N SER A 87 -0.55 -4.36 4.36
CA SER A 87 -1.49 -4.46 3.23
C SER A 87 -2.89 -3.99 3.62
N ARG A 88 -3.36 -4.41 4.80
CA ARG A 88 -4.67 -3.98 5.30
C ARG A 88 -4.73 -2.46 5.51
N LEU A 89 -3.75 -1.90 6.23
CA LEU A 89 -3.68 -0.46 6.46
C LEU A 89 -3.52 0.33 5.16
N PHE A 90 -2.76 -0.21 4.21
CA PHE A 90 -2.53 0.38 2.91
C PHE A 90 -3.83 0.50 2.12
N GLU A 91 -4.66 -0.55 2.09
CA GLU A 91 -5.98 -0.49 1.45
C GLU A 91 -6.94 0.46 2.14
N GLU A 92 -6.90 0.53 3.48
CA GLU A 92 -7.74 1.45 4.27
C GLU A 92 -7.34 2.94 4.08
N LYS A 93 -6.05 3.23 3.92
CA LYS A 93 -5.52 4.61 3.93
C LYS A 93 -5.21 5.17 2.55
N PHE A 94 -4.76 4.34 1.62
CA PHE A 94 -4.43 4.77 0.27
C PHE A 94 -5.67 4.66 -0.63
N ALA A 95 -6.50 5.70 -0.60
CA ALA A 95 -7.71 5.79 -1.40
C ALA A 95 -7.41 6.20 -2.86
N VAL A 96 -7.83 5.35 -3.80
CA VAL A 96 -7.86 5.68 -5.23
C VAL A 96 -9.32 5.91 -5.64
N ARG A 97 -9.60 7.14 -6.05
CA ARG A 97 -10.89 7.59 -6.60
C ARG A 97 -10.91 7.62 -8.12
N GLU A 98 -12.09 7.70 -8.71
CA GLU A 98 -12.35 7.72 -10.15
C GLU A 98 -11.45 8.69 -10.93
N GLN A 99 -11.27 9.92 -10.43
CA GLN A 99 -10.45 10.92 -11.10
C GLN A 99 -8.99 10.49 -11.28
N HIS A 100 -8.45 9.65 -10.38
CA HIS A 100 -7.10 9.11 -10.52
C HIS A 100 -7.03 8.10 -11.65
N ILE A 101 -8.04 7.23 -11.77
CA ILE A 101 -8.13 6.24 -12.84
C ILE A 101 -8.25 6.95 -14.18
N VAL A 102 -9.16 7.92 -14.29
CA VAL A 102 -9.35 8.71 -15.52
C VAL A 102 -8.06 9.44 -15.88
N ALA A 103 -7.42 10.12 -14.94
CA ALA A 103 -6.16 10.81 -15.18
C ALA A 103 -5.05 9.85 -15.64
N THR A 104 -4.94 8.66 -15.04
CA THR A 104 -4.00 7.62 -15.49
C THR A 104 -4.27 7.21 -16.93
N MET A 105 -5.53 6.99 -17.32
CA MET A 105 -5.89 6.59 -18.70
C MET A 105 -5.63 7.68 -19.73
N LEU A 106 -5.78 8.95 -19.35
CA LEU A 106 -5.53 10.09 -20.22
C LEU A 106 -4.04 10.37 -20.44
N TRP A 107 -3.16 9.82 -19.59
CA TRP A 107 -1.72 10.01 -19.68
C TRP A 107 -1.14 9.33 -20.92
N PRO A 108 -0.33 10.00 -21.77
CA PRO A 108 0.05 9.48 -23.08
C PRO A 108 0.79 8.12 -23.07
N PRO A 109 1.70 7.83 -22.12
CA PRO A 109 2.27 6.49 -21.92
C PRO A 109 1.24 5.37 -21.68
N PHE A 110 0.05 5.71 -21.19
CA PHE A 110 -0.99 4.77 -20.75
C PHE A 110 -2.22 4.77 -21.65
N ARG A 111 -2.28 5.65 -22.66
CA ARG A 111 -3.28 5.59 -23.75
C ARG A 111 -3.28 4.27 -24.52
N ARG A 112 -2.25 3.43 -24.39
CA ARG A 112 -2.15 2.12 -25.06
C ARG A 112 -2.44 0.92 -24.12
N LEU A 113 -3.03 1.14 -22.94
CA LEU A 113 -3.29 0.08 -21.98
C LEU A 113 -4.58 -0.68 -22.30
N GLU A 114 -4.48 -1.68 -23.18
CA GLU A 114 -5.36 -2.86 -23.12
C GLU A 114 -5.24 -3.61 -21.77
N GLN A 115 -4.20 -3.33 -20.97
CA GLN A 115 -3.89 -4.00 -19.72
C GLN A 115 -4.87 -3.73 -18.55
N PHE A 116 -5.61 -2.61 -18.55
CA PHE A 116 -6.65 -2.36 -17.54
C PHE A 116 -8.05 -2.73 -18.01
N ARG A 117 -8.25 -3.03 -19.31
CA ARG A 117 -9.55 -3.50 -19.80
C ARG A 117 -9.98 -4.76 -19.09
N ALA A 118 -9.07 -5.71 -18.86
CA ALA A 118 -9.37 -6.94 -18.12
C ALA A 118 -9.86 -6.66 -16.69
N THR A 119 -9.21 -5.73 -15.96
CA THR A 119 -9.59 -5.36 -14.60
C THR A 119 -10.91 -4.58 -14.55
N ILE A 120 -11.14 -3.67 -15.50
CA ILE A 120 -12.40 -2.92 -15.61
C ILE A 120 -13.54 -3.87 -15.97
N SER A 121 -13.34 -4.77 -16.93
CA SER A 121 -14.33 -5.79 -17.31
C SER A 121 -14.61 -6.77 -16.17
N ALA A 122 -13.60 -7.16 -15.39
CA ALA A 122 -13.78 -8.00 -14.20
C ALA A 122 -14.59 -7.28 -13.11
N ALA A 123 -14.29 -6.01 -12.83
CA ALA A 123 -15.05 -5.21 -11.87
C ALA A 123 -16.50 -4.96 -12.32
N GLN A 124 -16.74 -4.78 -13.63
CA GLN A 124 -18.09 -4.68 -14.20
C GLN A 124 -18.88 -5.98 -14.09
N GLN A 125 -18.21 -7.14 -14.22
CA GLN A 125 -18.86 -8.45 -14.00
C GLN A 125 -19.21 -8.68 -12.54
N GLU A 126 -18.33 -8.31 -11.59
CA GLU A 126 -18.63 -8.40 -10.16
C GLU A 126 -19.80 -7.49 -9.74
N GLN A 127 -19.89 -6.28 -10.29
CA GLN A 127 -21.03 -5.37 -10.06
C GLN A 127 -22.34 -5.84 -10.70
N ALA A 128 -22.29 -6.64 -11.78
CA ALA A 128 -23.48 -7.20 -12.42
C ALA A 128 -24.05 -8.44 -11.70
N VAL A 129 -23.29 -9.05 -10.79
CA VAL A 129 -23.68 -10.27 -10.05
C VAL A 129 -24.33 -9.95 -8.69
N ASP A 130 -24.27 -8.70 -8.20
CA ASP A 130 -25.06 -8.25 -7.05
C ASP A 130 -26.16 -7.25 -7.47
N PRO A 131 -27.29 -7.72 -8.02
CA PRO A 131 -28.44 -6.87 -8.23
C PRO A 131 -29.30 -6.95 -6.97
N ARG A 132 -29.08 -6.11 -5.96
CA ARG A 132 -30.13 -5.83 -4.96
C ARG A 132 -30.12 -4.39 -4.47
N PRO A 133 -31.30 -3.84 -4.12
CA PRO A 133 -32.57 -4.52 -3.88
C PRO A 133 -33.44 -4.79 -5.12
#